data_AF-A0A1G2RKM1-F1
#
_entry.id   AF-A0A1G2RKM1-F1
#
_cell.length_a   1.000
_cell.length_b   1.000
_cell.length_c   1.000
_cell.angle_alpha   90.00
_cell.angle_beta   90.00
_cell.angle_gamma   90.00
#
_symmetry.space_group_name_H-M   'P 1'
#
loop_
_entity.id
_entity.type
_entity.pdbx_description
1 polymer ?
#
loop_
_entity_poly.entity_id
_entity_poly.type
_entity_poly.pdbx_seq_one_letter_code
_entity_poly.pdbx_strand_id
1 'polypeptide(L)'
;MTLDLFETSQMQWIVLLIAVDVVLGIVAAIVKKDFKFGHVGKFMKSGVIRYVLGFAVLTLAGQALPQLAFVVQVAFVLVAVALVASILRNLGKLGLPLPGGNWM
;
A
#
# COMPACT_ATOMS: atom_id res chain seq x y z
N MET A 1 16.64 -22.05 -7.91
CA MET A 1 15.75 -20.88 -8.03
C MET A 1 15.59 -20.30 -6.64
N THR A 2 16.29 -19.21 -6.34
CA THR A 2 16.01 -18.43 -5.13
C THR A 2 14.70 -17.67 -5.36
N LEU A 3 13.77 -17.77 -4.41
CA LEU A 3 12.48 -17.07 -4.46
C LEU A 3 12.71 -15.65 -3.95
N ASP A 4 13.37 -14.82 -4.75
CA ASP A 4 13.72 -13.45 -4.40
C ASP A 4 12.52 -12.50 -4.60
N LEU A 5 11.35 -12.93 -4.13
CA LEU A 5 10.07 -12.22 -4.14
C LEU A 5 10.21 -10.79 -3.58
N PHE A 6 11.00 -10.64 -2.53
CA PHE A 6 11.20 -9.37 -1.83
C PHE A 6 12.31 -8.50 -2.42
N GLU A 7 13.14 -9.04 -3.32
CA GLU A 7 14.18 -8.26 -4.01
C GLU A 7 13.66 -7.63 -5.29
N THR A 8 12.50 -8.06 -5.78
CA THR A 8 11.89 -7.43 -6.94
C THR A 8 11.57 -5.95 -6.67
N SER A 9 11.97 -5.07 -7.59
CA SER A 9 11.73 -3.64 -7.46
C SER A 9 10.26 -3.29 -7.25
N GLN A 10 9.33 -4.07 -7.84
CA GLN A 10 7.89 -3.91 -7.65
C GLN A 10 7.47 -4.12 -6.19
N MET A 11 7.95 -5.19 -5.54
CA MET A 11 7.65 -5.45 -4.13
C MET A 11 8.23 -4.35 -3.22
N GLN A 12 9.46 -3.91 -3.49
CA GLN A 12 10.09 -2.80 -2.75
C GLN A 12 9.28 -1.51 -2.83
N TRP A 13 8.76 -1.16 -4.02
CA TRP A 13 7.88 -0.01 -4.19
C TRP A 13 6.57 -0.14 -3.40
N ILE A 14 5.93 -1.31 -3.43
CA ILE A 14 4.71 -1.56 -2.66
C ILE A 14 5.00 -1.41 -1.15
N VAL A 15 6.06 -2.02 -0.65
CA VAL A 15 6.46 -1.94 0.76
C VAL A 15 6.76 -0.50 1.17
N LEU A 16 7.48 0.26 0.33
CA LEU A 16 7.76 1.67 0.57
C LEU A 16 6.49 2.51 0.65
N LEU A 17 5.57 2.35 -0.31
CA LEU A 17 4.29 3.06 -0.33
C LEU A 17 3.46 2.73 0.91
N ILE A 18 3.42 1.47 1.33
CA ILE A 18 2.74 1.06 2.56
C ILE A 18 3.39 1.70 3.78
N ALA A 19 4.73 1.72 3.87
CA ALA A 19 5.43 2.33 4.99
C ALA A 19 5.09 3.83 5.11
N VAL A 20 5.10 4.56 3.99
CA VAL A 20 4.70 5.97 3.93
C VAL A 20 3.25 6.14 4.36
N ASP A 21 2.33 5.33 3.84
CA ASP A 21 0.91 5.41 4.18
C ASP A 21 0.64 5.16 5.68
N VAL A 22 1.32 4.17 6.26
CA VAL A 22 1.21 3.85 7.69
C VAL A 22 1.74 5.00 8.54
N VAL A 23 2.90 5.56 8.21
CA VAL A 23 3.46 6.72 8.92
C VAL A 23 2.49 7.90 8.85
N LEU A 24 1.99 8.23 7.66
CA LEU A 24 1.02 9.32 7.49
C LEU A 24 -0.30 9.07 8.23
N GLY A 25 -0.80 7.83 8.21
CA GLY A 25 -1.98 7.43 8.95
C GLY A 25 -1.81 7.59 10.47
N ILE A 26 -0.64 7.22 10.99
CA ILE A 26 -0.29 7.41 12.41
C ILE A 26 -0.21 8.90 12.75
N VAL A 27 0.52 9.69 11.96
CA VAL A 27 0.65 11.15 12.17
C VAL A 27 -0.72 11.82 12.12
N ALA A 28 -1.57 11.47 11.15
CA ALA A 28 -2.94 11.97 11.04
C ALA A 28 -3.79 11.62 12.27
N ALA A 29 -3.67 10.41 12.80
CA ALA A 29 -4.39 9.99 14.00
C ALA A 29 -3.92 10.73 15.27
N ILE A 30 -2.61 10.99 15.39
CA ILE A 30 -2.04 11.76 16.50
C ILE A 30 -2.51 13.21 16.44
N VAL A 31 -2.42 13.85 15.27
CA VAL A 31 -2.84 15.25 15.07
C VAL A 31 -4.33 15.44 15.39
N LYS A 32 -5.17 14.47 15.02
CA LYS A 32 -6.61 14.48 15.35
C LYS A 32 -6.94 14.05 16.78
N LYS A 33 -5.94 13.74 17.61
CA LYS A 33 -6.10 13.24 18.99
C LYS A 33 -6.98 11.97 19.11
N ASP A 34 -7.07 11.15 18.05
CA ASP A 34 -7.81 9.87 18.03
C ASP A 34 -6.87 8.66 17.86
N PHE A 35 -5.62 8.82 18.31
CA PHE A 35 -4.64 7.74 18.25
C PHE A 35 -5.05 6.61 19.19
N LYS A 36 -5.20 5.40 18.62
CA LYS A 36 -5.44 4.16 19.35
C LYS A 36 -4.53 3.09 18.74
N PHE A 37 -3.91 2.24 19.57
CA PHE A 37 -3.09 1.13 19.06
C PHE A 37 -3.86 0.21 18.10
N GLY A 38 -5.18 0.09 18.28
CA GLY A 38 -6.06 -0.62 17.34
C GLY A 38 -6.09 -0.04 15.93
N HIS A 39 -5.79 1.25 15.73
CA HIS A 39 -5.65 1.84 14.40
C HIS A 39 -4.41 1.30 13.67
N VAL A 40 -3.28 1.19 14.35
CA VAL A 40 -2.04 0.61 13.78
C VAL A 40 -2.25 -0.85 13.39
N GLY A 41 -2.91 -1.63 14.25
CA GLY A 41 -3.26 -3.03 13.94
C GLY A 41 -4.19 -3.16 12.73
N LYS A 42 -5.18 -2.27 12.60
CA LYS A 42 -6.03 -2.21 11.41
C LYS A 42 -5.23 -1.89 10.15
N PHE A 43 -4.32 -0.91 10.20
CA PHE A 43 -3.43 -0.57 9.09
C PHE A 43 -2.53 -1.74 8.68
N MET A 44 -1.96 -2.46 9.65
CA MET A 44 -1.13 -3.62 9.36
C MET A 44 -1.93 -4.73 8.67
N LYS A 45 -3.17 -4.97 9.10
CA LYS A 45 -4.04 -5.98 8.46
C LYS A 45 -4.57 -5.54 7.09
N SER A 46 -5.02 -4.30 6.96
CA SER A 46 -5.70 -3.83 5.74
C SER A 46 -4.73 -3.37 4.65
N GLY A 47 -3.57 -2.82 5.02
CA GLY A 47 -2.55 -2.32 4.12
C GLY A 47 -1.47 -3.37 3.89
N VAL A 48 -0.64 -3.60 4.92
CA VAL A 48 0.56 -4.45 4.82
C VAL A 48 0.20 -5.87 4.39
N ILE A 49 -0.59 -6.57 5.19
CA ILE A 49 -0.87 -8.00 4.95
C ILE A 49 -1.62 -8.20 3.64
N ARG A 50 -2.68 -7.41 3.39
CA ARG A 50 -3.51 -7.56 2.19
C ARG A 50 -2.72 -7.32 0.90
N TYR A 51 -1.97 -6.22 0.82
CA TYR A 51 -1.27 -5.86 -0.42
C TYR A 51 0.02 -6.65 -0.61
N VAL A 52 0.82 -6.85 0.44
CA VAL A 52 2.08 -7.60 0.33
C VAL A 52 1.81 -9.08 0.06
N LEU A 53 0.93 -9.74 0.82
CA LEU A 53 0.64 -11.16 0.56
C LEU A 53 -0.16 -11.35 -0.73
N GLY A 54 -1.15 -10.47 -1.00
CA GLY A 54 -1.92 -10.54 -2.24
C GLY A 54 -1.02 -10.41 -3.47
N PHE A 55 -0.10 -9.44 -3.46
CA PHE A 55 0.84 -9.26 -4.55
C PHE A 55 1.87 -10.40 -4.62
N ALA A 56 2.40 -10.86 -3.49
CA ALA A 56 3.34 -11.98 -3.47
C ALA A 56 2.74 -13.26 -4.08
N VAL A 57 1.49 -13.58 -3.75
CA VAL A 57 0.77 -14.73 -4.34
C VAL A 57 0.62 -14.57 -5.85
N LEU A 58 0.27 -13.37 -6.32
CA LEU A 58 0.17 -13.09 -7.76
C LEU A 58 1.53 -13.20 -8.47
N THR A 59 2.60 -12.70 -7.85
CA THR A 59 3.96 -12.82 -8.39
C THR A 59 4.39 -14.27 -8.51
N LEU A 60 4.13 -15.10 -7.49
CA LEU A 60 4.39 -16.54 -7.56
C LEU A 60 3.59 -17.21 -8.68
N ALA A 61 2.31 -16.87 -8.80
CA ALA A 61 1.46 -17.40 -9.87
C ALA A 61 1.97 -17.00 -11.26
N GLY A 62 2.42 -15.74 -11.44
CA GLY A 62 2.99 -15.26 -12.70
C GLY A 62 4.35 -15.89 -13.04
N GLN A 63 5.16 -16.24 -12.03
CA GLN A 63 6.40 -16.98 -12.23
C GLN A 63 6.14 -18.45 -12.63
N ALA A 64 5.14 -19.08 -12.03
CA ALA A 64 4.74 -20.45 -12.35
C ALA A 64 4.04 -20.57 -13.70
N LEU A 65 3.28 -19.55 -14.10
CA LEU A 65 2.47 -19.50 -15.32
C LEU A 65 2.74 -18.18 -16.07
N PRO A 66 3.68 -18.18 -17.04
CA PRO A 66 4.10 -16.96 -17.73
C PRO A 66 2.97 -16.20 -18.43
N GLN A 67 1.90 -16.88 -18.84
CA GLN A 67 0.71 -16.24 -19.42
C GLN A 67 -0.03 -15.29 -18.45
N LEU A 68 0.20 -15.43 -17.14
CA LEU A 68 -0.34 -14.55 -16.10
C LEU A 68 0.60 -13.36 -15.78
N ALA A 69 1.77 -13.24 -16.41
CA ALA A 69 2.72 -12.15 -16.15
C ALA A 69 2.09 -10.76 -16.36
N PHE A 70 1.22 -10.62 -17.37
CA PHE A 70 0.43 -9.41 -17.59
C PHE A 70 -0.46 -9.06 -16.37
N VAL A 71 -1.07 -10.07 -15.73
CA VAL A 71 -1.93 -9.87 -14.56
C VAL A 71 -1.10 -9.33 -13.39
N VAL A 72 0.13 -9.80 -13.21
CA VAL A 72 1.05 -9.28 -12.19
C VAL A 72 1.36 -7.79 -12.42
N GLN A 73 1.60 -7.39 -13.67
CA GLN A 73 1.84 -5.98 -14.01
C GLN A 73 0.62 -5.10 -13.74
N VAL A 74 -0.57 -5.53 -14.15
CA VAL A 74 -1.82 -4.79 -13.89
C VAL A 74 -2.09 -4.69 -12.39
N ALA A 75 -1.91 -5.79 -11.65
CA ALA A 75 -2.08 -5.80 -10.20
C ALA A 75 -1.12 -4.83 -9.51
N PHE A 76 0.14 -4.77 -9.95
CA PHE A 76 1.11 -3.81 -9.43
C PHE A 76 0.61 -2.37 -9.57
N VAL A 77 0.13 -1.99 -10.76
CA VAL A 77 -0.40 -0.64 -11.02
C VAL A 77 -1.62 -0.35 -10.13
N LEU A 78 -2.57 -1.28 -10.03
CA LEU A 78 -3.77 -1.12 -9.20
C LEU A 78 -3.42 -0.96 -7.71
N VAL A 79 -2.47 -1.75 -7.20
CA VAL A 79 -1.99 -1.64 -5.82
C VAL A 79 -1.30 -0.30 -5.60
N ALA A 80 -0.42 0.13 -6.51
CA ALA A 80 0.25 1.42 -6.41
C ALA A 80 -0.75 2.59 -6.38
N VAL A 81 -1.74 2.60 -7.28
CA VAL A 81 -2.79 3.62 -7.31
C VAL A 81 -3.60 3.61 -6.01
N ALA A 82 -3.98 2.44 -5.50
CA ALA A 82 -4.73 2.33 -4.25
C ALA A 82 -3.93 2.88 -3.05
N LEU A 83 -2.63 2.59 -2.98
CA LEU A 83 -1.75 3.10 -1.94
C LEU A 83 -1.55 4.61 -2.04
N VAL A 84 -1.35 5.15 -3.24
CA VAL A 84 -1.25 6.60 -3.47
C VAL A 84 -2.55 7.29 -3.05
N ALA A 85 -3.72 6.74 -3.40
CA ALA A 85 -5.01 7.28 -2.96
C ALA A 85 -5.19 7.25 -1.44
N SER A 86 -4.69 6.21 -0.77
CA SER A 86 -4.68 6.11 0.71
C SER A 86 -3.78 7.18 1.35
N ILE A 87 -2.57 7.35 0.81
CA ILE A 87 -1.61 8.38 1.21
C ILE A 87 -2.24 9.77 1.10
N LEU A 88 -2.81 10.10 -0.06
CA LEU A 88 -3.48 11.39 -0.28
C LEU A 88 -4.62 11.60 0.72
N ARG A 89 -5.43 10.58 1.00
CA ARG A 89 -6.50 10.67 2.01
C ARG A 89 -5.94 10.96 3.41
N ASN A 90 -4.82 10.34 3.79
CA ASN A 90 -4.17 10.60 5.08
C ASN A 90 -3.55 12.01 5.13
N LEU A 91 -2.99 12.51 4.03
CA LEU A 91 -2.54 13.91 3.90
C LEU A 91 -3.70 14.90 4.00
N GLY A 92 -4.86 14.61 3.39
CA GLY A 92 -6.06 15.44 3.51
C GLY A 92 -6.57 15.54 4.95
N LYS A 93 -6.45 14.46 5.74
CA LYS A 93 -6.76 14.49 7.19
C LYS A 93 -5.84 15.44 7.97
N LEU A 94 -4.65 15.73 7.45
CA LEU A 94 -3.68 16.68 8.02
C LEU A 94 -3.92 18.12 7.56
N GLY A 95 -4.93 18.37 6.72
CA GLY A 95 -5.24 19.70 6.19
C GLY A 95 -4.32 20.15 5.05
N LEU A 96 -3.55 19.23 4.46
CA LEU A 96 -2.72 19.55 3.32
C LEU A 96 -3.58 19.66 2.04
N PRO A 97 -3.29 20.62 1.15
CA PRO A 97 -4.01 20.78 -0.09
C PRO A 97 -3.78 19.56 -0.98
N LEU A 98 -4.88 18.92 -1.42
CA LEU A 98 -4.85 17.77 -2.30
C LEU A 98 -5.11 18.18 -3.75
N PRO A 99 -4.49 17.50 -4.73
CA PRO A 99 -4.86 17.67 -6.13
C PRO A 99 -6.35 17.35 -6.32
N GLY A 100 -7.10 18.25 -6.96
CA GLY A 100 -8.52 18.05 -7.28
C GLY A 100 -9.55 18.69 -6.33
N GLY A 101 -9.15 19.37 -5.25
CA GLY A 101 -10.11 20.08 -4.37
C GLY A 101 -10.93 19.18 -3.44
N ASN A 102 -11.71 19.79 -2.54
CA ASN A 102 -12.02 19.29 -1.19
C ASN A 102 -12.52 17.82 -1.08
N TRP A 103 -11.64 16.91 -0.65
CA TRP A 103 -11.91 15.49 -0.34
C TRP A 103 -12.38 15.29 1.13
N MET A 104 -13.16 16.24 1.66
CA MET A 104 -13.72 16.19 3.02
C MET A 104 -15.08 15.51 3.03
#